data_AF-D8TRQ8-F1
#
_entry.id   AF-D8TRQ8-F1
#
_cell.length_a   1.000
_cell.length_b   1.000
_cell.length_c   1.000
_cell.angle_alpha   90.00
_cell.angle_beta   90.00
_cell.angle_gamma   90.00
#
_symmetry.space_group_name_H-M   'P 1'
#
loop_
_entity.id
_entity.type
_entity.pdbx_description
1 polymer ?
#
loop_
_entity_poly.entity_id
_entity_poly.type
_entity_poly.pdbx_seq_one_letter_code
_entity_poly.pdbx_strand_id
1 'polypeptide(L)'
;MVNSGFVLAREGGQGTTKPEAQFLPQKDWNGTLLDQWIFTYTKPGKARKFIFHCSLQARTKRMLIHCSEENYVNNICVLGLQLENYVPNPEALKSNSWAPIPLNPGQEQAPTSGVVRNAAKMAELLHQHIIAPLLQAAEDEQGPPPRTPSSPERQWRLASGRDSTWLRQQQLAAV
;
A
#
# COMPACT_ATOMS: atom_id res chain seq x y z
N MET A 1 2.66 -8.06 -5.30
CA MET A 1 3.12 -7.71 -3.94
C MET A 1 4.13 -8.72 -3.41
N VAL A 2 3.73 -9.93 -3.01
CA VAL A 2 4.64 -10.91 -2.35
C VAL A 2 5.89 -11.24 -3.18
N ASN A 3 5.72 -11.56 -4.47
CA ASN A 3 6.85 -11.84 -5.38
C ASN A 3 7.83 -10.66 -5.55
N SER A 4 7.43 -9.45 -5.16
CA SER A 4 8.25 -8.23 -5.19
C SER A 4 8.87 -7.91 -3.83
N GLY A 5 8.88 -8.88 -2.91
CA GLY A 5 9.48 -8.80 -1.58
C GLY A 5 8.64 -8.05 -0.55
N PHE A 6 7.34 -7.84 -0.79
CA PHE A 6 6.42 -7.35 0.23
C PHE A 6 5.95 -8.51 1.11
N VAL A 7 5.77 -8.27 2.41
CA VAL A 7 5.31 -9.25 3.39
C VAL A 7 3.96 -8.79 3.93
N LEU A 8 2.95 -9.66 3.92
CA LEU A 8 1.64 -9.31 4.46
C LEU A 8 1.75 -9.09 5.98
N ALA A 9 1.35 -7.92 6.46
CA ALA A 9 1.29 -7.59 7.87
C ALA A 9 0.10 -8.32 8.51
N ARG A 10 0.36 -9.09 9.57
CA ARG A 10 -0.68 -9.80 10.33
C ARG A 10 -0.79 -9.21 11.73
N GLU A 11 -2.01 -8.99 12.19
CA GLU A 11 -2.25 -8.61 13.57
C GLU A 11 -1.91 -9.81 14.49
N GLY A 12 -1.00 -9.59 15.45
CA GLY A 12 -0.83 -10.51 16.58
C GLY A 12 0.27 -11.59 16.50
N GLY A 13 1.32 -11.48 15.67
CA GLY A 13 2.39 -12.49 15.74
C GLY A 13 3.72 -12.15 15.09
N GLN A 14 4.72 -11.84 15.92
CA GLN A 14 6.12 -12.21 15.65
C GLN A 14 6.24 -13.73 15.76
N GLY A 15 5.78 -14.46 14.76
CA GLY A 15 5.86 -15.92 14.76
C GLY A 15 6.36 -16.37 13.40
N THR A 16 7.47 -17.10 13.41
CA THR A 16 8.09 -17.84 12.31
C THR A 16 7.05 -18.47 11.37
N THR A 17 6.56 -17.70 10.40
CA THR A 17 5.60 -18.20 9.44
C THR A 17 6.35 -19.05 8.43
N LYS A 18 5.87 -20.27 8.22
CA LYS A 18 6.33 -21.14 7.12
C LYS A 18 6.37 -20.31 5.82
N PRO A 19 7.35 -20.52 4.92
CA PRO A 19 7.48 -19.74 3.69
C PRO A 19 6.17 -19.69 2.87
N GLU A 20 5.38 -20.75 2.89
CA GLU A 20 4.09 -20.83 2.19
C GLU A 20 3.02 -19.90 2.77
N ALA A 21 3.09 -19.62 4.08
CA ALA A 21 2.10 -18.80 4.75
C ALA A 21 2.13 -17.34 4.28
N GLN A 22 3.22 -16.88 3.64
CA GLN A 22 3.31 -15.52 3.09
C GLN A 22 2.33 -15.26 1.93
N PHE A 23 1.86 -16.32 1.27
CA PHE A 23 0.89 -16.26 0.18
C PHE A 23 -0.56 -16.36 0.66
N LEU A 24 -0.79 -16.72 1.92
CA LEU A 24 -2.12 -16.84 2.47
C LEU A 24 -2.66 -15.45 2.85
N PRO A 25 -3.88 -15.10 2.43
CA PRO A 25 -4.51 -13.84 2.82
C PRO A 25 -4.71 -13.78 4.34
N GLN A 26 -5.00 -12.58 4.84
CA GLN A 26 -5.33 -12.39 6.26
C GLN A 26 -6.62 -13.13 6.64
N LYS A 27 -6.77 -13.41 7.94
CA LYS A 27 -8.04 -13.95 8.45
C LYS A 27 -9.17 -12.97 8.10
N ASP A 28 -10.31 -13.52 7.69
CA ASP A 28 -11.51 -12.74 7.37
C ASP A 28 -11.33 -11.72 6.22
N TRP A 29 -10.34 -11.95 5.33
CA TRP A 29 -10.07 -11.08 4.18
C TRP A 29 -11.29 -10.82 3.29
N ASN A 30 -12.27 -11.73 3.28
CA ASN A 30 -13.49 -11.67 2.49
C ASN A 30 -14.76 -11.34 3.30
N GLY A 31 -14.66 -11.00 4.59
CA GLY A 31 -15.80 -11.00 5.52
C GLY A 31 -16.35 -9.63 5.92
N THR A 32 -15.58 -8.54 5.80
CA THR A 32 -15.97 -7.24 6.40
C THR A 32 -16.71 -6.33 5.44
N LEU A 33 -16.31 -6.31 4.16
CA LEU A 33 -16.87 -5.44 3.12
C LEU A 33 -17.08 -6.29 1.87
N LEU A 34 -18.31 -6.39 1.39
CA LEU A 34 -18.68 -7.32 0.30
C LEU A 34 -17.91 -7.06 -1.01
N ASP A 35 -17.56 -5.81 -1.27
CA ASP A 35 -16.92 -5.36 -2.51
C ASP A 35 -15.56 -4.71 -2.27
N GLN A 36 -14.96 -4.85 -1.09
CA GLN A 36 -13.68 -4.22 -0.76
C GLN A 36 -12.74 -5.19 -0.04
N TRP A 37 -11.48 -5.17 -0.45
CA TRP A 37 -10.42 -6.00 0.12
C TRP A 37 -9.23 -5.10 0.43
N ILE A 38 -8.86 -5.01 1.70
CA ILE A 38 -7.77 -4.15 2.17
C ILE A 38 -6.71 -5.04 2.77
N PHE A 39 -5.49 -4.95 2.26
CA PHE A 39 -4.34 -5.69 2.72
C PHE A 39 -3.26 -4.71 3.17
N THR A 40 -2.63 -4.99 4.30
CA THR A 40 -1.49 -4.21 4.78
C THR A 40 -0.22 -5.01 4.55
N TYR A 41 0.79 -4.40 3.96
CA TYR A 41 2.08 -5.00 3.68
C TYR A 41 3.21 -4.23 4.38
N THR A 42 4.29 -4.92 4.69
CA THR A 42 5.59 -4.34 5.01
C THR A 42 6.59 -4.74 3.93
N LYS A 43 7.75 -4.08 3.89
CA LYS A 43 8.85 -4.48 3.01
C LYS A 43 10.17 -4.40 3.79
N PRO A 44 11.01 -5.45 3.79
CA PRO A 44 12.33 -5.39 4.42
C PRO A 44 13.13 -4.17 3.92
N GLY A 45 13.70 -3.43 4.86
CA GLY A 45 14.41 -2.17 4.58
C GLY A 45 13.51 -0.93 4.46
N LYS A 46 12.18 -1.06 4.52
CA LYS A 46 11.27 0.10 4.58
C LYS A 46 10.67 0.22 5.98
N ALA A 47 10.60 1.44 6.49
CA ALA A 47 10.07 1.71 7.84
C ALA A 47 8.53 1.72 7.88
N ARG A 48 7.90 2.11 6.76
CA ARG A 48 6.45 2.34 6.69
C ARG A 48 5.72 1.11 6.15
N LYS A 49 4.43 1.03 6.45
CA LYS A 49 3.53 0.02 5.90
C LYS A 49 2.94 0.50 4.57
N PHE A 50 2.49 -0.45 3.77
CA PHE A 50 1.84 -0.22 2.49
C PHE A 50 0.42 -0.76 2.55
N ILE A 51 -0.56 0.08 2.24
CA ILE A 51 -1.98 -0.29 2.21
C ILE A 51 -2.32 -0.60 0.76
N PHE A 52 -2.78 -1.81 0.49
CA PHE A 52 -3.24 -2.26 -0.83
C PHE A 52 -4.75 -2.51 -0.75
N HIS A 53 -5.52 -1.59 -1.30
CA HIS A 53 -6.97 -1.60 -1.28
C HIS A 53 -7.51 -1.93 -2.68
N CYS A 54 -8.29 -3.01 -2.79
CA CYS A 54 -9.08 -3.32 -3.97
C CYS A 54 -10.55 -3.04 -3.69
N SER A 55 -11.23 -2.39 -4.61
CA SER A 55 -12.68 -2.17 -4.55
C SER A 55 -13.34 -2.57 -5.86
N LEU A 56 -14.46 -3.27 -5.81
CA LEU A 56 -15.23 -3.72 -6.96
C LEU A 56 -16.51 -2.90 -7.11
N GLN A 57 -16.70 -2.30 -8.27
CA GLN A 57 -17.99 -1.73 -8.64
C GLN A 57 -18.87 -2.82 -9.24
N ALA A 58 -19.69 -3.48 -8.41
CA ALA A 58 -20.47 -4.67 -8.78
C ALA A 58 -21.35 -4.51 -10.03
N ARG A 59 -21.89 -3.30 -10.28
CA ARG A 59 -22.74 -2.99 -11.45
C ARG A 59 -21.95 -2.96 -12.76
N THR A 60 -20.76 -2.37 -12.75
CA THR A 60 -19.96 -2.14 -13.96
C THR A 60 -18.84 -3.17 -14.15
N LYS A 61 -18.66 -4.06 -13.17
CA LYS A 61 -17.58 -5.05 -13.13
C LYS A 61 -16.20 -4.42 -13.28
N ARG A 62 -16.03 -3.19 -12.79
CA ARG A 62 -14.75 -2.49 -12.75
C ARG A 62 -14.15 -2.61 -11.36
N MET A 63 -12.87 -2.97 -11.29
CA MET A 63 -12.11 -3.01 -10.07
C MET A 63 -11.15 -1.83 -10.02
N LEU A 64 -11.13 -1.14 -8.89
CA LEU A 64 -10.15 -0.10 -8.59
C LEU A 64 -9.17 -0.64 -7.56
N ILE A 65 -7.89 -0.62 -7.91
CA ILE A 65 -6.79 -0.91 -7.01
C ILE A 65 -6.18 0.43 -6.62
N HIS A 66 -6.13 0.69 -5.32
CA HIS A 66 -5.49 1.84 -4.70
C HIS A 66 -4.40 1.32 -3.77
N CYS A 67 -3.16 1.76 -3.96
CA CYS A 67 -2.07 1.44 -3.06
C CYS A 67 -1.42 2.71 -2.54
N SER A 68 -1.15 2.75 -1.23
CA SER A 68 -0.53 3.91 -0.60
C SER A 68 0.47 3.49 0.47
N GLU A 69 1.46 4.33 0.70
CA GLU A 69 2.38 4.19 1.84
C GLU A 69 1.85 4.97 3.06
N GLU A 70 1.93 4.35 4.24
CA GLU A 70 1.41 4.91 5.49
C GLU A 70 2.09 6.25 5.82
N ASN A 71 1.28 7.28 6.08
CA ASN A 71 1.73 8.65 6.35
C ASN A 71 2.57 9.28 5.21
N TYR A 72 2.43 8.81 3.96
CA TYR A 72 3.14 9.39 2.81
C TYR A 72 2.19 9.70 1.66
N VAL A 73 1.69 10.94 1.65
CA VAL A 73 0.66 11.41 0.71
C VAL A 73 1.12 11.44 -0.76
N ASN A 74 2.43 11.46 -1.00
CA ASN A 74 3.00 11.53 -2.35
C ASN A 74 3.21 10.15 -2.99
N ASN A 75 3.07 9.05 -2.23
CA ASN A 75 3.23 7.69 -2.75
C ASN A 75 1.88 6.98 -2.79
N ILE A 76 1.02 7.47 -3.68
CA ILE A 76 -0.30 6.91 -3.95
C ILE A 76 -0.32 6.44 -5.41
N CYS A 77 -0.65 5.17 -5.59
CA CYS A 77 -0.71 4.51 -6.89
C CYS A 77 -2.11 3.97 -7.12
N VAL A 78 -2.64 4.12 -8.33
CA VAL A 78 -4.01 3.69 -8.69
C VAL A 78 -3.99 2.93 -10.00
N LEU A 79 -4.75 1.84 -10.07
CA LEU A 79 -4.94 1.03 -11.26
C LEU A 79 -6.41 0.61 -11.40
N GLY A 80 -7.01 0.91 -12.55
CA GLY A 80 -8.34 0.43 -12.91
C GLY A 80 -8.29 -0.82 -13.77
N LEU A 81 -9.08 -1.83 -13.44
CA LEU A 81 -9.23 -3.07 -14.20
C LEU A 81 -10.69 -3.29 -14.60
N GLN A 82 -10.91 -3.82 -15.80
CA GLN A 82 -12.21 -4.33 -16.23
C GLN A 82 -12.22 -5.85 -16.02
N LEU A 83 -13.06 -6.34 -15.11
CA LEU A 83 -12.99 -7.73 -14.65
C LEU A 83 -13.28 -8.73 -15.78
N GLU A 84 -14.14 -8.39 -16.74
CA GLU A 84 -14.50 -9.23 -17.88
C GLU A 84 -13.31 -9.63 -18.75
N ASN A 85 -12.24 -8.82 -18.78
CA ASN A 85 -11.02 -9.10 -19.54
C ASN A 85 -10.13 -10.15 -18.86
N TYR A 86 -10.38 -10.45 -17.58
CA TYR A 86 -9.54 -11.33 -16.75
C TYR A 86 -10.31 -12.51 -16.17
N VAL A 87 -11.59 -12.34 -15.83
CA VAL A 87 -12.46 -13.39 -15.27
C VAL A 87 -13.77 -13.40 -16.07
N PRO A 88 -13.77 -13.95 -17.30
CA PRO A 88 -14.94 -13.87 -18.19
C PRO A 88 -16.09 -14.78 -17.75
N ASN A 89 -15.80 -15.83 -16.99
CA ASN A 89 -16.80 -16.76 -16.47
C ASN A 89 -16.72 -16.82 -14.93
N PRO A 90 -17.52 -16.03 -14.21
CA PRO A 90 -17.55 -16.05 -12.75
C PRO A 90 -17.95 -17.41 -12.18
N GLU A 91 -18.73 -18.22 -12.90
CA GLU A 91 -19.14 -19.55 -12.45
C GLU A 91 -17.95 -20.51 -12.33
N ALA A 92 -16.87 -20.27 -13.08
CA ALA A 92 -15.63 -21.03 -12.97
C ALA A 92 -14.98 -20.90 -11.59
N LEU A 93 -15.21 -19.78 -10.88
CA LEU A 93 -14.70 -19.56 -9.51
C LEU A 93 -15.33 -20.49 -8.49
N LYS A 94 -16.49 -21.09 -8.80
CA LYS A 94 -17.16 -22.08 -7.92
C LYS A 94 -16.52 -23.46 -8.03
N SER A 95 -15.69 -23.70 -9.05
CA SER A 95 -14.95 -24.94 -9.16
C SER A 95 -13.75 -24.93 -8.22
N ASN A 96 -13.45 -26.07 -7.60
CA ASN A 96 -12.23 -26.23 -6.79
C ASN A 96 -10.95 -26.32 -7.65
N SER A 97 -11.02 -25.93 -8.92
CA SER A 97 -9.96 -26.10 -9.89
C SER A 97 -9.54 -24.75 -10.46
N TRP A 98 -8.25 -24.44 -10.31
CA TRP A 98 -7.60 -23.33 -11.00
C TRP A 98 -7.08 -23.76 -12.39
N ALA A 99 -7.24 -25.04 -12.73
CA ALA A 99 -6.77 -25.57 -14.00
C ALA A 99 -7.57 -24.98 -15.18
N PRO A 100 -6.97 -24.91 -16.37
CA PRO A 100 -7.70 -24.52 -17.58
C PRO A 100 -8.94 -25.38 -17.76
N ILE A 101 -10.10 -24.73 -17.95
CA ILE A 101 -11.32 -25.45 -18.32
C ILE A 101 -11.11 -25.98 -19.74
N PRO A 102 -11.18 -27.31 -19.96
CA PRO A 102 -11.05 -27.85 -21.29
C PRO A 102 -12.18 -27.29 -22.17
N LEU A 103 -11.80 -26.70 -23.30
CA LEU A 103 -12.76 -26.26 -24.31
C LEU A 103 -13.54 -27.46 -24.84
N ASN A 104 -14.81 -27.25 -25.19
CA ASN A 104 -15.59 -28.28 -25.85
C ASN A 104 -14.87 -28.71 -27.15
N PRO A 105 -14.82 -30.02 -27.47
CA PRO A 105 -14.21 -30.50 -28.70
C PRO A 105 -14.92 -29.84 -29.90
N GLY A 106 -14.20 -29.01 -30.65
CA GLY A 106 -14.71 -28.23 -31.78
C GLY A 106 -14.53 -26.71 -31.67
N GLN A 107 -14.12 -26.16 -30.52
CA GLN A 107 -13.69 -24.76 -30.43
C GLN A 107 -12.17 -24.65 -30.56
N GLU A 108 -11.70 -24.31 -31.76
CA GLU A 108 -10.32 -23.85 -32.01
C GLU A 108 -10.11 -22.46 -31.39
N GLN A 109 -9.99 -22.40 -30.06
CA GLN A 109 -9.30 -21.31 -29.40
C GLN A 109 -8.14 -21.89 -28.62
N ALA A 110 -7.03 -21.14 -28.61
CA ALA A 110 -5.81 -21.47 -27.88
C ALA A 110 -6.16 -21.92 -26.44
N PRO A 111 -5.36 -22.79 -25.82
CA PRO A 111 -5.60 -23.30 -24.45
C PRO A 111 -5.63 -22.13 -23.45
N THR A 112 -6.79 -21.51 -23.27
CA THR A 112 -6.92 -20.30 -22.45
C THR A 112 -7.08 -20.70 -21.00
N SER A 113 -5.94 -20.88 -20.35
CA SER A 113 -5.59 -20.34 -19.02
C SER A 113 -6.74 -20.24 -18.01
N GLY A 114 -6.89 -21.29 -17.19
CA GLY A 114 -7.51 -21.27 -15.86
C GLY A 114 -8.79 -20.46 -15.66
N VAL A 115 -9.07 -20.13 -14.40
CA VAL A 115 -10.14 -19.20 -14.02
C VAL A 115 -9.79 -17.75 -14.41
N VAL A 116 -8.50 -17.45 -14.57
CA VAL A 116 -7.97 -16.12 -14.88
C VAL A 116 -7.34 -16.10 -16.27
N ARG A 117 -7.93 -15.29 -17.17
CA ARG A 117 -7.36 -14.93 -18.47
C ARG A 117 -6.40 -13.76 -18.35
N ASN A 118 -5.49 -13.63 -19.31
CA ASN A 118 -4.55 -12.51 -19.39
C ASN A 118 -3.74 -12.27 -18.10
N ALA A 119 -3.46 -13.33 -17.33
CA ALA A 119 -2.79 -13.23 -16.03
C ALA A 119 -1.41 -12.55 -16.13
N ALA A 120 -0.65 -12.87 -17.19
CA ALA A 120 0.63 -12.22 -17.47
C ALA A 120 0.48 -10.71 -17.69
N LYS A 121 -0.54 -10.29 -18.46
CA LYS A 121 -0.82 -8.86 -18.70
C LYS A 121 -1.27 -8.14 -17.44
N MET A 122 -2.10 -8.79 -16.61
CA MET A 122 -2.51 -8.26 -15.31
C MET A 122 -1.30 -8.06 -14.39
N ALA A 123 -0.38 -9.03 -14.35
CA ALA A 123 0.84 -8.95 -13.57
C ALA A 123 1.76 -7.82 -14.04
N GLU A 124 1.90 -7.65 -15.36
CA GLU A 124 2.66 -6.54 -15.96
C GLU A 124 2.06 -5.18 -15.57
N LEU A 125 0.74 -5.00 -15.71
CA LEU A 125 0.06 -3.75 -15.34
C LEU A 125 0.20 -3.46 -13.84
N LEU A 126 0.02 -4.47 -12.99
CA LEU A 126 0.20 -4.33 -11.55
C LEU A 126 1.65 -3.94 -11.23
N HIS A 127 2.62 -4.52 -11.93
CA HIS A 127 4.02 -4.18 -11.73
C HIS A 127 4.31 -2.73 -12.14
N GLN A 128 3.90 -2.33 -13.34
CA GLN A 128 4.16 -1.02 -13.93
C GLN A 128 3.49 0.11 -13.17
N HIS A 129 2.23 -0.06 -12.75
CA HIS A 129 1.42 1.03 -12.21
C HIS A 129 1.33 1.04 -10.69
N ILE A 130 1.64 -0.06 -10.02
CA ILE A 130 1.58 -0.15 -8.55
C ILE A 130 2.97 -0.45 -7.98
N ILE A 131 3.56 -1.58 -8.34
CA ILE A 131 4.76 -2.06 -7.63
C ILE A 131 5.98 -1.18 -7.90
N ALA A 132 6.31 -0.90 -9.16
CA ALA A 132 7.50 -0.13 -9.50
C ALA A 132 7.48 1.30 -8.93
N PRO A 133 6.38 2.08 -9.04
CA PRO A 133 6.31 3.40 -8.43
C PRO A 133 6.42 3.38 -6.90
N LEU A 134 5.77 2.41 -6.23
CA LEU A 134 5.89 2.25 -4.78
C LEU A 134 7.34 1.99 -4.34
N LEU A 135 8.08 1.20 -5.11
CA LEU A 135 9.48 0.88 -4.82
C LEU A 135 10.39 2.09 -5.04
N GLN A 136 10.19 2.82 -6.14
CA GLN A 136 10.97 4.00 -6.48
C GLN A 136 10.80 5.11 -5.44
N ALA A 137 9.56 5.46 -5.10
CA ALA A 137 9.27 6.51 -4.11
C ALA A 137 9.80 6.16 -2.72
N ALA A 138 9.85 4.88 -2.37
CA ALA A 138 10.32 4.44 -1.07
C ALA A 138 11.86 4.46 -0.94
N GLU A 139 12.62 4.51 -2.05
CA GLU A 139 14.10 4.52 -2.03
C GLU A 139 14.68 5.90 -1.65
N ASP A 140 13.95 6.98 -1.95
CA ASP A 140 14.47 8.35 -1.81
C ASP A 140 14.56 8.87 -0.35
N GLU A 141 13.91 8.21 0.62
CA GLU A 141 13.90 8.68 2.03
C GLU A 141 14.82 7.93 2.99
N GLN A 142 15.70 7.03 2.51
CA GLN A 142 16.77 6.49 3.37
C GLN A 142 17.96 7.44 3.55
N GLY A 143 17.92 8.64 2.94
CA GLY A 143 18.83 9.70 3.32
C GLY A 143 18.68 10.04 4.81
N PRO A 144 19.76 10.39 5.53
CA PRO A 144 19.63 10.97 6.86
C PRO A 144 18.61 12.10 6.78
N PRO A 145 17.69 12.25 7.75
CA PRO A 145 16.69 13.30 7.71
C PRO A 145 17.42 14.61 7.37
N PRO A 146 16.96 15.38 6.36
CA PRO A 146 17.62 16.62 5.99
C PRO A 146 17.82 17.38 7.28
N ARG A 147 19.09 17.66 7.63
CA ARG A 147 19.41 18.38 8.86
C ARG A 147 18.52 19.60 8.84
N THR A 148 17.50 19.61 9.70
CA THR A 148 16.61 20.75 9.81
C THR A 148 17.55 21.90 10.08
N PRO A 149 17.63 22.92 9.20
CA PRO A 149 18.47 24.07 9.46
C PRO A 149 18.03 24.53 10.84
N SER A 150 18.96 24.49 11.79
CA SER A 150 18.70 24.79 13.20
C SER A 150 17.81 26.01 13.23
N SER A 151 16.57 25.85 13.72
CA SER A 151 15.58 26.93 13.67
C SER A 151 16.27 28.22 14.14
N PRO A 152 16.23 29.32 13.37
CA PRO A 152 16.85 30.58 13.77
C PRO A 152 16.34 31.07 15.15
N GLU A 153 15.22 30.54 15.65
CA GLU A 153 14.73 30.78 17.00
C GLU A 153 15.65 30.29 18.13
N ARG A 154 16.55 29.32 17.90
CA ARG A 154 17.57 28.95 18.90
C ARG A 154 18.76 29.91 18.94
N GLN A 155 18.97 30.75 17.92
CA GLN A 155 20.02 31.77 17.96
C GLN A 155 19.63 32.98 18.83
N TRP A 156 18.34 33.34 18.91
CA TRP A 156 17.92 34.49 19.73
C TRP A 156 17.89 34.21 21.24
N ARG A 157 17.63 32.97 21.67
CA ARG A 157 17.60 32.64 23.12
C ARG A 157 18.96 32.62 23.80
N LEU A 158 20.06 32.52 23.06
CA LEU A 158 21.41 32.65 23.63
C LEU A 158 21.90 34.10 23.66
N ALA A 159 21.23 35.03 22.97
CA ALA A 159 21.57 36.45 22.96
C ALA A 159 20.81 37.29 24.02
N SER A 160 19.68 36.82 24.53
CA SER A 160 18.85 37.57 25.49
C SER A 160 19.16 37.29 26.97
N GLY A 161 20.31 36.70 27.28
CA GLY A 161 20.73 36.33 28.64
C GLY A 161 21.39 37.44 29.47
N ARG A 162 21.21 38.72 29.13
CA ARG A 162 21.69 39.84 29.95
C ARG A 162 20.60 40.89 30.13
N ASP A 163 20.45 41.31 31.39
CA ASP A 163 19.72 42.48 31.89
C ASP A 163 18.19 42.41 32.02
N SER A 164 17.74 41.61 33.01
CA SER A 164 16.42 41.76 33.65
C SER A 164 16.47 42.57 34.96
N THR A 165 17.41 43.51 35.12
CA THR A 165 17.53 44.35 36.33
C THR A 165 16.82 45.70 36.23
N TRP A 166 16.31 46.09 35.07
CA TRP A 166 15.73 47.44 34.86
C TRP A 166 14.24 47.58 35.19
N LEU A 167 13.49 46.50 35.41
CA LEU A 167 12.03 46.58 35.58
C LEU A 167 11.54 46.71 37.04
N ARG A 168 12.40 47.14 37.98
CA ARG A 168 12.04 47.26 39.40
C ARG A 168 12.04 48.70 39.96
N GLN A 169 12.07 49.73 39.09
CA GLN A 169 12.18 51.12 39.53
C GLN A 169 11.07 52.06 38.99
N GLN A 170 9.84 51.56 38.80
CA GLN A 170 8.68 52.39 38.41
C GLN A 170 7.39 52.11 39.20
N GLN A 171 7.49 51.77 40.49
CA GLN A 171 6.31 51.61 41.36
C GLN A 171 6.42 52.34 42.72
N LEU A 172 7.03 53.53 42.74
CA LEU A 172 7.05 54.40 43.93
C LEU A 172 6.72 55.87 43.62
N ALA A 173 5.91 56.14 42.60
CA ALA A 173 5.42 57.50 42.33
C ALA A 173 3.94 57.47 41.91
N ALA A 174 3.08 57.10 42.86
CA ALA A 174 1.66 57.40 42.82
C ALA A 174 1.18 57.54 44.28
N VAL A 175 1.44 58.72 44.82
CA VAL A 175 0.71 59.30 45.95
C VAL A 175 -0.46 60.09 45.36
#